data_AF-A0A8D9B1A4-F1
#
_entry.id   AF-A0A8D9B1A4-F1
#
_cell.length_a   1.000
_cell.length_b   1.000
_cell.length_c   1.000
_cell.angle_alpha   90.00
_cell.angle_beta   90.00
_cell.angle_gamma   90.00
#
_symmetry.space_group_name_H-M   'P 1'
#
loop_
_entity.id
_entity.type
_entity.pdbx_description
1 polymer ?
#
loop_
_entity_poly.entity_id
_entity_poly.type
_entity_poly.pdbx_seq_one_letter_code
_entity_poly.pdbx_strand_id
1 'polypeptide(L)'
;MSDRTKRRKLAKSIASIKEQLLSSASNSFNIVPEVQNSNITSETTRENVQSDIITPTTSMAEDISAFSSESESSYNSSDCETIETSPLSLQEELSNWSTKHNITQIATTKLLKILKPYHSSLPVDCRTLLNTPRSLNVQHCSGGSFIYFGLKENLLARMQSGLTKGSYPIISKIATQHNLLEERLLTITVNVDGLPIYKSSTKSFWPILCVLDQSVNKKPFIVGLFLGDAKPNNSNDFLQEFVNECSVLETNGLDLNNVKYFFRISCFIADAPARSFLKNIVSHNSFHGCEKCLQEGVHIEHRTVWLYKKNQTLRSDDAFRSVLYEDHQRSQTILGRLQVGLVTQVPLDYMHLVCLGVMKRLLRVWIENGPKTCKLNARIIELISERIHTINLDYFPSDFSRRPQSLKIFKFWKATQLRSFLLYLGPIVLIDLLPNFELYEHFLVLHCAIYILASDQLSNLEYSRKYVHSFLLHWFVSQLSRLYSSKIQVYNFHNLLHLVDDVNNFGSLDNFAAFPFENFLGKMKKMVRSHNKPLEQVAKRLLEKNNESSGNSSININPNPLENNHPTLVYFNGTRIQCAVQI
;
A
#
# COMPACT_ATOMS: atom_id res chain seq x y z
N MET A 1 37.98 -26.87 0.52
CA MET A 1 38.51 -25.61 -0.08
C MET A 1 38.62 -24.56 1.01
N SER A 2 39.80 -23.96 1.24
CA SER A 2 39.96 -22.90 2.25
C SER A 2 39.19 -21.64 1.87
N ASP A 3 38.74 -20.86 2.86
CA ASP A 3 37.97 -19.63 2.66
C ASP A 3 38.71 -18.59 1.80
N ARG A 4 40.05 -18.60 1.85
CA ARG A 4 40.90 -17.80 0.96
C ARG A 4 40.69 -18.17 -0.52
N THR A 5 40.46 -19.46 -0.80
CA THR A 5 40.24 -19.97 -2.15
C THR A 5 38.84 -19.62 -2.66
N LYS A 6 37.83 -19.64 -1.78
CA LYS A 6 36.45 -19.21 -2.10
C LYS A 6 36.40 -17.70 -2.38
N ARG A 7 37.01 -16.87 -1.52
CA ARG A 7 37.13 -15.42 -1.74
C ARG A 7 37.86 -15.08 -3.04
N ARG A 8 38.92 -15.83 -3.38
CA ARG A 8 39.64 -15.64 -4.65
C ARG A 8 38.82 -16.04 -5.87
N LYS A 9 38.01 -17.10 -5.79
CA LYS A 9 37.07 -17.47 -6.87
C LYS A 9 35.97 -16.42 -7.03
N LEU A 10 35.38 -15.95 -5.93
CA LEU A 10 34.35 -14.92 -5.93
C LEU A 10 34.88 -13.60 -6.50
N ALA A 11 36.06 -13.15 -6.08
CA ALA A 11 36.70 -11.95 -6.61
C ALA A 11 37.00 -12.06 -8.12
N LYS A 12 37.43 -13.23 -8.60
CA LYS A 12 37.62 -13.49 -10.03
C LYS A 12 36.30 -13.51 -10.81
N SER A 13 35.23 -14.06 -10.23
CA SER A 13 33.91 -14.07 -10.84
C SER A 13 33.33 -12.65 -10.95
N ILE A 14 33.47 -11.85 -9.89
CA ILE A 14 33.03 -10.44 -9.87
C ILE A 14 33.83 -9.60 -10.88
N ALA A 15 35.14 -9.82 -10.98
CA ALA A 15 35.97 -9.13 -11.97
C ALA A 15 35.57 -9.49 -13.41
N SER A 16 35.31 -10.78 -13.68
CA SER A 16 34.84 -11.25 -14.99
C SER A 16 33.47 -10.68 -15.36
N ILE A 17 32.54 -10.58 -14.39
CA ILE A 17 31.23 -9.96 -14.61
C ILE A 17 31.39 -8.46 -14.87
N LYS A 18 32.27 -7.77 -14.16
CA LYS A 18 32.55 -6.35 -14.37
C LYS A 18 33.12 -6.08 -15.77
N GLU A 19 34.01 -6.92 -16.29
CA GLU A 19 34.52 -6.82 -17.67
C GLU A 19 33.43 -7.12 -18.72
N GLN A 20 32.57 -8.12 -18.49
CA GLN A 20 31.43 -8.40 -19.37
C GLN A 20 30.43 -7.24 -19.41
N LEU A 21 30.19 -6.58 -18.28
CA LEU A 21 29.33 -5.41 -18.19
C LEU A 21 29.94 -4.19 -18.91
N LEU A 22 31.25 -3.96 -18.79
CA LEU A 22 31.95 -2.86 -19.46
C LEU A 22 32.03 -3.05 -20.98
N SER A 23 32.25 -4.28 -21.44
CA SER A 23 32.27 -4.63 -22.88
C SER A 23 30.88 -4.56 -23.52
N SER A 24 29.82 -4.97 -22.81
CA SER A 24 28.44 -4.88 -23.31
C SER A 24 27.91 -3.44 -23.41
N ALA A 25 28.38 -2.53 -22.55
CA ALA A 25 28.08 -1.10 -22.62
C ALA A 25 28.77 -0.39 -23.80
N SER A 26 29.88 -0.94 -24.30
CA SER A 26 30.66 -0.35 -25.40
C SER A 26 30.13 -0.77 -26.78
N ASN A 27 29.49 -1.94 -26.89
CA ASN A 27 29.00 -2.50 -28.15
C ASN A 27 27.57 -2.06 -28.54
N SER A 28 26.91 -1.23 -27.74
CA SER A 28 25.51 -0.82 -27.96
C SER A 28 25.34 0.44 -28.84
N PHE A 29 26.43 1.01 -29.39
CA PHE A 29 26.37 2.22 -30.21
C PHE A 29 26.23 2.00 -31.72
N ASN A 30 26.29 0.78 -32.24
CA ASN A 30 26.03 0.53 -33.65
C ASN A 30 25.41 -0.86 -33.80
N ILE A 31 24.15 -0.92 -34.25
CA ILE A 31 23.60 -1.90 -35.22
C ILE A 31 22.11 -1.54 -35.43
N VAL A 32 21.79 -1.12 -36.65
CA VAL A 32 20.43 -1.03 -37.21
C VAL A 32 20.01 -2.45 -37.63
N PRO A 33 18.78 -2.93 -37.37
CA PRO A 33 18.38 -4.26 -37.79
C PRO A 33 17.78 -4.27 -39.19
N GLU A 34 18.36 -5.10 -40.05
CA GLU A 34 17.87 -5.47 -41.38
C GLU A 34 16.83 -6.60 -41.26
N VAL A 35 15.74 -6.47 -42.01
CA VAL A 35 14.59 -7.38 -42.03
C VAL A 35 14.85 -8.52 -43.02
N GLN A 36 14.61 -9.77 -42.62
CA GLN A 36 14.41 -10.87 -43.56
C GLN A 36 13.08 -11.58 -43.30
N ASN A 37 12.22 -11.51 -44.32
CA ASN A 37 10.97 -12.23 -44.49
C ASN A 37 11.25 -13.71 -44.79
N SER A 38 10.46 -14.60 -44.18
CA SER A 38 10.16 -15.90 -44.77
C SER A 38 8.73 -16.31 -44.46
N ASN A 39 7.91 -16.31 -45.51
CA ASN A 39 6.55 -16.85 -45.54
C ASN A 39 6.56 -18.36 -45.32
N ILE A 40 5.66 -18.86 -44.45
CA ILE A 40 5.13 -20.22 -44.55
C ILE A 40 3.62 -20.17 -44.30
N THR A 41 2.88 -20.51 -45.35
CA THR A 41 1.44 -20.76 -45.42
C THR A 41 1.10 -22.17 -44.93
N SER A 42 0.00 -22.33 -44.18
CA SER A 42 -0.87 -23.51 -44.30
C SER A 42 -2.23 -23.28 -43.63
N GLU A 43 -3.27 -23.53 -44.44
CA GLU A 43 -4.71 -23.49 -44.25
C GLU A 43 -5.23 -24.42 -43.13
N THR A 44 -6.12 -23.92 -42.26
CA THR A 44 -7.59 -24.13 -42.22
C THR A 44 -8.08 -25.55 -41.90
N THR A 45 -8.71 -25.72 -40.74
CA THR A 45 -9.98 -26.46 -40.60
C THR A 45 -10.73 -25.96 -39.35
N ARG A 46 -11.95 -25.45 -39.58
CA ARG A 46 -12.97 -25.13 -38.59
C ARG A 46 -13.82 -26.39 -38.37
N GLU A 47 -14.04 -26.79 -37.13
CA GLU A 47 -15.17 -27.65 -36.78
C GLU A 47 -15.91 -27.05 -35.58
N ASN A 48 -17.18 -26.72 -35.85
CA ASN A 48 -18.22 -26.41 -34.88
C ASN A 48 -18.62 -27.69 -34.16
N VAL A 49 -18.59 -27.68 -32.82
CA VAL A 49 -19.47 -28.55 -32.02
C VAL A 49 -20.07 -27.72 -30.89
N GLN A 50 -21.39 -27.70 -30.90
CA GLN A 50 -22.29 -27.05 -29.96
C GLN A 50 -22.87 -28.15 -29.07
N SER A 51 -22.71 -28.06 -27.74
CA SER A 51 -23.66 -28.61 -26.77
C SER A 51 -23.24 -28.32 -25.32
N ASP A 52 -24.18 -27.68 -24.62
CA ASP A 52 -24.69 -28.02 -23.29
C ASP A 52 -23.91 -27.70 -22.00
N ILE A 53 -24.43 -26.62 -21.39
CA ILE A 53 -24.69 -26.36 -19.98
C ILE A 53 -24.64 -27.60 -19.08
N ILE A 54 -23.58 -27.73 -18.28
CA ILE A 54 -23.60 -28.38 -16.96
C ILE A 54 -22.66 -27.62 -16.03
N THR A 55 -23.22 -27.01 -14.98
CA THR A 55 -22.52 -26.46 -13.82
C THR A 55 -21.87 -27.56 -12.99
N PRO A 56 -20.65 -27.34 -12.48
CA PRO A 56 -20.28 -27.87 -11.17
C PRO A 56 -19.69 -26.79 -10.25
N THR A 57 -20.49 -26.48 -9.23
CA THR A 57 -20.13 -26.48 -7.80
C THR A 57 -18.64 -26.32 -7.40
N THR A 58 -18.40 -25.23 -6.67
CA THR A 58 -17.48 -25.10 -5.51
C THR A 58 -16.11 -25.79 -5.60
N SER A 59 -15.09 -25.05 -6.04
CA SER A 59 -13.69 -25.33 -5.70
C SER A 59 -13.13 -24.21 -4.83
N MET A 60 -12.73 -24.59 -3.62
CA MET A 60 -12.11 -23.81 -2.54
C MET A 60 -11.12 -22.75 -3.03
N ALA A 61 -11.50 -21.48 -2.88
CA ALA A 61 -10.52 -20.41 -2.76
C ALA A 61 -9.96 -20.47 -1.33
N GLU A 62 -8.66 -20.72 -1.20
CA GLU A 62 -7.95 -20.66 0.07
C GLU A 62 -7.93 -19.21 0.56
N ASP A 63 -8.89 -18.87 1.43
CA ASP A 63 -8.88 -17.70 2.28
C ASP A 63 -7.62 -17.73 3.15
N ILE A 64 -6.63 -16.90 2.81
CA ILE A 64 -5.52 -16.59 3.73
C ILE A 64 -6.07 -15.57 4.73
N SER A 65 -6.84 -16.07 5.69
CA SER A 65 -7.25 -15.30 6.86
C SER A 65 -5.99 -14.85 7.61
N ALA A 66 -5.75 -13.54 7.66
CA ALA A 66 -4.65 -12.94 8.38
C ALA A 66 -4.76 -13.25 9.89
N PHE A 67 -3.95 -14.21 10.35
CA PHE A 67 -3.76 -14.50 11.76
C PHE A 67 -3.03 -13.31 12.41
N SER A 68 -3.79 -12.35 12.93
CA SER A 68 -3.26 -11.33 13.84
C SER A 68 -3.17 -11.94 15.22
N SER A 69 -1.99 -12.45 15.56
CA SER A 69 -1.59 -12.64 16.95
C SER A 69 -1.43 -11.27 17.61
N GLU A 70 -2.06 -11.16 18.77
CA GLU A 70 -1.94 -10.04 19.69
C GLU A 70 -0.53 -10.02 20.25
N SER A 71 0.15 -8.89 20.09
CA SER A 71 1.36 -8.57 20.83
C SER A 71 1.21 -7.12 21.29
N GLU A 72 1.14 -6.95 22.60
CA GLU A 72 1.24 -5.64 23.25
C GLU A 72 2.53 -4.95 22.82
N SER A 73 2.39 -3.76 22.23
CA SER A 73 3.51 -2.87 21.97
C SER A 73 3.29 -1.62 22.82
N SER A 74 3.87 -1.62 24.02
CA SER A 74 4.08 -0.41 24.81
C SER A 74 5.12 0.45 24.09
N TYR A 75 4.65 1.50 23.42
CA TYR A 75 5.50 2.55 22.90
C TYR A 75 5.71 3.59 24.00
N ASN A 76 6.92 3.64 24.56
CA ASN A 76 7.43 4.84 25.21
C ASN A 76 8.26 5.60 24.16
N SER A 77 7.71 6.67 23.60
CA SER A 77 8.49 7.72 22.95
C SER A 77 8.64 8.86 23.94
N SER A 78 9.83 8.96 24.52
CA SER A 78 10.27 10.13 25.28
C SER A 78 10.89 11.10 24.28
N ASP A 79 10.09 12.00 23.72
CA ASP A 79 10.57 13.22 23.09
C ASP A 79 9.77 14.37 23.70
N CYS A 80 10.41 15.06 24.66
CA CYS A 80 9.91 16.26 25.30
C CYS A 80 10.56 17.45 24.61
N GLU A 81 9.89 18.01 23.62
CA GLU A 81 10.09 19.42 23.24
C GLU A 81 8.91 20.19 23.82
N THR A 82 9.19 20.94 24.89
CA THR A 82 8.25 21.84 25.56
C THR A 82 7.94 23.03 24.65
N ILE A 83 6.80 22.96 23.97
CA ILE A 83 6.12 24.13 23.42
C ILE A 83 5.24 24.69 24.55
N GLU A 84 5.45 25.94 24.94
CA GLU A 84 4.61 26.65 25.92
C GLU A 84 3.19 26.84 25.35
N THR A 85 2.33 25.85 25.57
CA THR A 85 0.89 25.98 25.42
C THR A 85 0.28 26.38 26.76
N SER A 86 -0.71 27.28 26.76
CA SER A 86 -1.54 27.59 27.92
C SER A 86 -1.99 26.29 28.62
N PRO A 87 -1.94 26.21 29.96
CA PRO A 87 -2.25 24.98 30.66
C PRO A 87 -3.70 24.57 30.36
N LEU A 88 -3.86 23.35 29.84
CA LEU A 88 -5.16 22.77 29.60
C LEU A 88 -5.93 22.70 30.93
N SER A 89 -7.25 22.88 30.86
CA SER A 89 -8.09 22.60 32.01
C SER A 89 -8.02 21.11 32.38
N LEU A 90 -8.21 20.79 33.66
CA LEU A 90 -8.29 19.38 34.12
C LEU A 90 -9.33 18.58 33.32
N GLN A 91 -10.41 19.23 32.89
CA GLN A 91 -11.44 18.59 32.06
C GLN A 91 -10.88 18.16 30.69
N GLU A 92 -10.11 19.03 30.03
CA GLU A 92 -9.46 18.74 28.76
C GLU A 92 -8.37 17.68 28.90
N GLU A 93 -7.56 17.74 29.96
CA GLU A 93 -6.54 16.72 30.23
C GLU A 93 -7.16 15.34 30.45
N LEU A 94 -8.26 15.24 31.21
CA LEU A 94 -8.98 13.99 31.43
C LEU A 94 -9.65 13.47 30.15
N SER A 95 -10.18 14.37 29.31
CA SER A 95 -10.70 14.01 27.98
C SER A 95 -9.59 13.39 27.14
N ASN A 96 -8.48 14.12 26.99
CA ASN A 96 -7.31 13.72 26.20
C ASN A 96 -6.72 12.39 26.69
N TRP A 97 -6.60 12.20 28.02
CA TRP A 97 -6.13 10.95 28.59
C TRP A 97 -7.07 9.78 28.25
N SER A 98 -8.37 9.98 28.42
CA SER A 98 -9.38 8.96 28.15
C SER A 98 -9.38 8.53 26.69
N THR A 99 -9.35 9.47 25.75
CA THR A 99 -9.35 9.23 24.30
C THR A 99 -8.04 8.62 23.81
N LYS A 100 -6.90 9.17 24.23
CA LYS A 100 -5.54 8.73 23.85
C LYS A 100 -5.27 7.29 24.26
N HIS A 101 -5.63 6.92 25.49
CA HIS A 101 -5.36 5.58 26.04
C HIS A 101 -6.52 4.60 25.82
N ASN A 102 -7.55 4.99 25.07
CA ASN A 102 -8.72 4.16 24.82
C ASN A 102 -9.40 3.64 26.11
N ILE A 103 -9.46 4.47 27.15
CA ILE A 103 -10.02 4.11 28.45
C ILE A 103 -11.52 3.87 28.36
N THR A 104 -12.03 2.88 29.10
CA THR A 104 -13.47 2.54 29.06
C THR A 104 -14.31 3.67 29.63
N GLN A 105 -15.49 3.94 29.03
CA GLN A 105 -16.40 4.98 29.55
C GLN A 105 -16.81 4.71 31.01
N ILE A 106 -16.89 3.43 31.40
CA ILE A 106 -17.15 3.00 32.79
C ILE A 106 -15.99 3.44 33.70
N ALA A 107 -14.75 3.15 33.33
CA ALA A 107 -13.58 3.53 34.13
C ALA A 107 -13.45 5.05 34.24
N THR A 108 -13.60 5.80 33.14
CA THR A 108 -13.58 7.27 33.16
C THR A 108 -14.70 7.84 34.03
N THR A 109 -15.92 7.30 33.94
CA THR A 109 -17.05 7.75 34.79
C THR A 109 -16.78 7.47 36.27
N LYS A 110 -16.20 6.31 36.62
CA LYS A 110 -15.80 6.03 38.00
C LYS A 110 -14.73 7.03 38.49
N LEU A 111 -13.74 7.34 37.67
CA LEU A 111 -12.72 8.34 38.00
C LEU A 111 -13.33 9.73 38.19
N LEU A 112 -14.21 10.17 37.30
CA LEU A 112 -14.91 11.45 37.42
C LEU A 112 -15.71 11.55 38.72
N LYS A 113 -16.38 10.47 39.14
CA LYS A 113 -17.10 10.43 40.42
C LYS A 113 -16.17 10.52 41.63
N ILE A 114 -14.96 9.96 41.54
CA ILE A 114 -13.93 10.10 42.58
C ILE A 114 -13.44 11.54 42.66
N LEU A 115 -13.25 12.21 41.52
CA LEU A 115 -12.72 13.58 41.46
C LEU A 115 -13.77 14.67 41.74
N LYS A 116 -15.06 14.38 41.53
CA LYS A 116 -16.18 15.34 41.65
C LYS A 116 -16.22 16.10 43.00
N PRO A 117 -15.98 15.48 44.17
CA PRO A 117 -15.96 16.21 45.44
C PRO A 117 -14.85 17.26 45.54
N TYR A 118 -13.74 17.05 44.83
CA TYR A 118 -12.57 17.92 44.83
C TYR A 118 -12.59 18.94 43.68
N HIS A 119 -13.30 18.63 42.58
CA HIS A 119 -13.40 19.46 41.39
C HIS A 119 -14.87 19.53 40.92
N SER A 120 -15.61 20.51 41.45
CA SER A 120 -17.06 20.66 41.21
C SER A 120 -17.41 20.96 39.75
N SER A 121 -16.48 21.51 38.96
CA SER A 121 -16.67 21.77 37.52
C SER A 121 -16.70 20.51 36.67
N LEU A 122 -16.10 19.40 37.12
CA LEU A 122 -16.04 18.18 36.32
C LEU A 122 -17.43 17.53 36.16
N PRO A 123 -17.77 17.00 34.98
CA PRO A 123 -19.00 16.22 34.82
C PRO A 123 -18.92 14.90 35.58
N VAL A 124 -20.07 14.31 35.90
CA VAL A 124 -20.14 13.00 36.59
C VAL A 124 -20.17 11.81 35.62
N ASP A 125 -20.33 12.06 34.32
CA ASP A 125 -20.46 11.04 33.27
C ASP A 125 -19.44 11.30 32.15
N CYS A 126 -18.78 10.23 31.71
CA CYS A 126 -17.78 10.29 30.65
C CYS A 126 -18.32 10.84 29.32
N ARG A 127 -19.60 10.59 28.99
CA ARG A 127 -20.20 11.09 27.74
C ARG A 127 -20.33 12.60 27.75
N THR A 128 -20.60 13.19 28.92
CA THR A 128 -20.61 14.64 29.10
C THR A 128 -19.20 15.20 29.06
N LEU A 129 -18.22 14.50 29.64
CA LEU A 129 -16.80 14.88 29.54
C LEU A 129 -16.32 14.98 28.08
N LEU A 130 -16.64 13.96 27.29
CA LEU A 130 -16.16 13.80 25.92
C LEU A 130 -17.07 14.46 24.86
N ASN A 131 -18.14 15.12 25.28
CA ASN A 131 -19.19 15.64 24.39
C ASN A 131 -19.71 14.58 23.39
N THR A 132 -19.92 13.35 23.87
CA THR A 132 -20.34 12.22 23.02
C THR A 132 -21.73 12.49 22.43
N PRO A 133 -21.91 12.37 21.10
CA PRO A 133 -23.20 12.63 20.47
C PRO A 133 -24.25 11.60 20.88
N ARG A 134 -25.49 12.08 21.08
CA ARG A 134 -26.63 11.25 21.49
C ARG A 134 -27.17 10.41 20.34
N SER A 135 -27.27 10.99 19.16
CA SER A 135 -27.72 10.34 17.92
C SER A 135 -26.62 10.39 16.86
N LEU A 136 -26.68 9.43 15.94
CA LEU A 136 -25.85 9.37 14.74
C LEU A 136 -26.79 9.20 13.55
N ASN A 137 -26.44 9.80 12.40
CA ASN A 137 -27.15 9.58 11.15
C ASN A 137 -26.70 8.25 10.53
N VAL A 138 -27.29 7.14 10.98
CA VAL A 138 -27.02 5.80 10.42
C VAL A 138 -28.01 5.56 9.29
N GLN A 139 -27.47 5.38 8.09
CA GLN A 139 -28.23 5.04 6.89
C GLN A 139 -28.18 3.52 6.66
N HIS A 140 -29.21 2.97 6.01
CA HIS A 140 -29.13 1.63 5.43
C HIS A 140 -28.57 1.75 4.01
N CYS A 141 -27.52 1.01 3.70
CA CYS A 141 -26.86 1.04 2.39
C CYS A 141 -26.42 -0.37 2.03
N SER A 142 -26.67 -0.83 0.79
CA SER A 142 -26.01 -2.03 0.22
C SER A 142 -25.97 -3.29 1.11
N GLY A 143 -27.04 -3.59 1.85
CA GLY A 143 -27.14 -4.78 2.70
C GLY A 143 -26.50 -4.64 4.10
N GLY A 144 -26.26 -3.41 4.55
CA GLY A 144 -25.76 -3.12 5.89
C GLY A 144 -26.04 -1.69 6.34
N SER A 145 -25.34 -1.26 7.38
CA SER A 145 -25.46 0.08 7.95
C SER A 145 -24.26 0.95 7.56
N PHE A 146 -24.51 2.23 7.28
CA PHE A 146 -23.50 3.17 6.81
C PHE A 146 -23.60 4.50 7.54
N ILE A 147 -22.46 5.11 7.81
CA ILE A 147 -22.36 6.50 8.30
C ILE A 147 -21.41 7.24 7.38
N TYR A 148 -21.86 8.40 6.89
CA TYR A 148 -21.02 9.35 6.18
C TYR A 148 -20.58 10.47 7.13
N PHE A 149 -19.27 10.71 7.22
CA PHE A 149 -18.65 11.71 8.10
C PHE A 149 -18.37 13.04 7.39
N GLY A 150 -18.41 13.07 6.06
CA GLY A 150 -18.10 14.25 5.26
C GLY A 150 -16.60 14.41 4.99
N LEU A 151 -16.28 14.89 3.79
CA LEU A 151 -14.92 15.14 3.33
C LEU A 151 -14.50 16.59 3.58
N LYS A 152 -15.35 17.58 3.25
CA LYS A 152 -15.03 19.01 3.27
C LYS A 152 -14.52 19.49 4.63
N GLU A 153 -15.23 19.19 5.71
CA GLU A 153 -14.83 19.62 7.06
C GLU A 153 -13.52 18.99 7.50
N ASN A 154 -13.29 17.71 7.16
CA ASN A 154 -12.01 17.06 7.42
C ASN A 154 -10.88 17.73 6.63
N LEU A 155 -11.10 18.12 5.37
CA LEU A 155 -10.12 18.84 4.58
C LEU A 155 -9.78 20.20 5.19
N LEU A 156 -10.78 21.00 5.54
CA LEU A 156 -10.57 22.31 6.16
C LEU A 156 -9.75 22.19 7.45
N ALA A 157 -10.07 21.22 8.31
CA ALA A 157 -9.30 20.96 9.54
C ALA A 157 -7.84 20.58 9.25
N ARG A 158 -7.58 19.78 8.20
CA ARG A 158 -6.20 19.44 7.79
C ARG A 158 -5.47 20.63 7.19
N MET A 159 -6.13 21.45 6.38
CA MET A 159 -5.54 22.64 5.80
C MET A 159 -5.15 23.67 6.87
N GLN A 160 -5.97 23.83 7.92
CA GLN A 160 -5.65 24.70 9.07
C GLN A 160 -4.40 24.28 9.82
N SER A 161 -4.02 22.99 9.75
CA SER A 161 -2.77 22.49 10.33
C SER A 161 -1.53 22.83 9.48
N GLY A 162 -1.70 23.47 8.33
CA GLY A 162 -0.64 23.84 7.40
C GLY A 162 -0.56 22.92 6.18
N LEU A 163 -0.16 23.51 5.06
CA LEU A 163 0.04 22.83 3.78
C LEU A 163 1.52 22.83 3.38
N THR A 164 1.94 21.76 2.72
CA THR A 164 3.25 21.53 2.12
C THR A 164 3.08 21.17 0.65
N LYS A 165 4.20 20.98 -0.05
CA LYS A 165 4.17 20.48 -1.43
C LYS A 165 3.70 19.03 -1.46
N GLY A 166 2.84 18.69 -2.41
CA GLY A 166 2.41 17.31 -2.66
C GLY A 166 3.58 16.42 -3.08
N SER A 167 3.54 15.15 -2.69
CA SER A 167 4.65 14.20 -2.96
C SER A 167 4.54 13.49 -4.31
N TYR A 168 3.41 13.61 -5.01
CA TYR A 168 3.16 12.84 -6.24
C TYR A 168 3.44 13.66 -7.50
N PRO A 169 4.28 13.16 -8.44
CA PRO A 169 4.52 13.79 -9.73
C PRO A 169 3.26 14.09 -10.55
N ILE A 170 2.19 13.30 -10.39
CA ILE A 170 0.93 13.51 -11.10
C ILE A 170 0.23 14.81 -10.71
N ILE A 171 0.46 15.34 -9.50
CA ILE A 171 -0.15 16.59 -9.05
C ILE A 171 0.29 17.74 -9.97
N SER A 172 1.58 17.82 -10.30
CA SER A 172 2.11 18.81 -11.26
C SER A 172 1.56 18.61 -12.67
N LYS A 173 1.33 17.35 -13.10
CA LYS A 173 0.70 17.04 -14.40
C LYS A 173 -0.74 17.56 -14.45
N ILE A 174 -1.53 17.28 -13.42
CA ILE A 174 -2.93 17.74 -13.28
C ILE A 174 -2.98 19.27 -13.24
N ALA A 175 -2.11 19.90 -12.43
CA ALA A 175 -2.05 21.36 -12.33
C ALA A 175 -1.77 22.00 -13.70
N THR A 176 -0.76 21.49 -14.42
CA THR A 176 -0.41 21.96 -15.77
C THR A 176 -1.56 21.76 -16.76
N GLN A 177 -2.20 20.58 -16.77
CA GLN A 177 -3.33 20.28 -17.67
C GLN A 177 -4.52 21.23 -17.50
N HIS A 178 -4.74 21.73 -16.28
CA HIS A 178 -5.83 22.63 -15.96
C HIS A 178 -5.40 24.12 -15.87
N ASN A 179 -4.16 24.46 -16.26
CA ASN A 179 -3.58 25.81 -16.13
C ASN A 179 -3.69 26.38 -14.71
N LEU A 180 -3.42 25.53 -13.71
CA LEU A 180 -3.48 25.86 -12.30
C LEU A 180 -2.07 26.00 -11.72
N LEU A 181 -1.92 26.90 -10.74
CA LEU A 181 -0.76 26.87 -9.85
C LEU A 181 -0.86 25.64 -8.95
N GLU A 182 0.22 24.86 -8.83
CA GLU A 182 0.24 23.63 -8.03
C GLU A 182 -0.11 23.88 -6.56
N GLU A 183 0.33 25.02 -6.01
CA GLU A 183 0.00 25.48 -4.65
C GLU A 183 -1.49 25.80 -4.44
N ARG A 184 -2.25 25.96 -5.53
CA ARG A 184 -3.71 26.16 -5.52
C ARG A 184 -4.47 24.87 -5.82
N LEU A 185 -3.79 23.74 -5.98
CA LEU A 185 -4.39 22.43 -6.19
C LEU A 185 -4.25 21.57 -4.92
N LEU A 186 -5.39 21.24 -4.32
CA LEU A 186 -5.50 20.24 -3.27
C LEU A 186 -5.83 18.90 -3.89
N THR A 187 -5.14 17.86 -3.42
CA THR A 187 -5.44 16.50 -3.84
C THR A 187 -5.60 15.56 -2.66
N ILE A 188 -6.44 14.55 -2.85
CA ILE A 188 -6.60 13.49 -1.85
C ILE A 188 -6.23 12.13 -2.41
N THR A 189 -5.55 11.37 -1.57
CA THR A 189 -5.40 9.93 -1.72
C THR A 189 -6.55 9.24 -0.99
N VAL A 190 -7.22 8.32 -1.66
CA VAL A 190 -8.37 7.57 -1.13
C VAL A 190 -7.98 6.12 -0.91
N ASN A 191 -8.43 5.51 0.19
CA ASN A 191 -8.30 4.08 0.44
C ASN A 191 -9.64 3.49 0.86
N VAL A 192 -9.93 2.30 0.35
CA VAL A 192 -11.07 1.48 0.74
C VAL A 192 -10.57 0.05 0.90
N ASP A 193 -10.89 -0.55 2.04
CA ASP A 193 -10.52 -1.93 2.34
C ASP A 193 -11.54 -2.60 3.27
N GLY A 194 -11.60 -3.92 3.25
CA GLY A 194 -12.42 -4.72 4.16
C GLY A 194 -11.68 -5.04 5.46
N LEU A 195 -12.30 -4.75 6.60
CA LEU A 195 -11.75 -5.02 7.93
C LEU A 195 -12.68 -5.96 8.72
N PRO A 196 -12.37 -7.26 8.80
CA PRO A 196 -13.08 -8.19 9.67
C PRO A 196 -12.99 -7.75 11.14
N ILE A 197 -14.12 -7.69 11.83
CA ILE A 197 -14.19 -7.10 13.17
C ILE A 197 -13.93 -8.17 14.24
N TYR A 198 -14.46 -9.37 14.05
CA TYR A 198 -14.33 -10.48 14.99
C TYR A 198 -13.74 -11.72 14.31
N LYS A 199 -13.11 -12.61 15.08
CA LYS A 199 -12.52 -13.85 14.55
C LYS A 199 -13.59 -14.89 14.16
N SER A 200 -14.76 -14.84 14.80
CA SER A 200 -15.86 -15.82 14.68
C SER A 200 -17.17 -15.19 14.17
N SER A 201 -17.09 -14.10 13.41
CA SER A 201 -18.25 -13.44 12.79
C SER A 201 -17.90 -13.02 11.37
N THR A 202 -18.90 -13.03 10.49
CA THR A 202 -18.77 -12.51 9.13
C THR A 202 -18.81 -10.98 9.08
N LYS A 203 -19.12 -10.32 10.22
CA LYS A 203 -19.17 -8.85 10.31
C LYS A 203 -17.84 -8.19 9.91
N SER A 204 -17.92 -7.30 8.95
CA SER A 204 -16.79 -6.54 8.43
C SER A 204 -17.12 -5.06 8.32
N PHE A 205 -16.12 -4.22 8.62
CA PHE A 205 -16.16 -2.82 8.28
C PHE A 205 -15.61 -2.60 6.87
N TRP A 206 -16.19 -1.62 6.17
CA TRP A 206 -15.65 -1.09 4.91
C TRP A 206 -15.57 0.43 5.03
N PRO A 207 -14.46 0.98 5.54
CA PRO A 207 -14.26 2.42 5.59
C PRO A 207 -13.85 2.98 4.23
N ILE A 208 -14.22 4.24 4.02
CA ILE A 208 -13.62 5.13 3.03
C ILE A 208 -12.68 6.05 3.81
N LEU A 209 -11.38 5.89 3.58
CA LEU A 209 -10.32 6.66 4.21
C LEU A 209 -9.72 7.64 3.20
N CYS A 210 -9.26 8.78 3.69
CA CYS A 210 -8.60 9.79 2.88
C CYS A 210 -7.34 10.32 3.57
N VAL A 211 -6.40 10.78 2.75
CA VAL A 211 -5.25 11.60 3.16
C VAL A 211 -5.25 12.83 2.25
N LEU A 212 -5.05 14.02 2.84
CA LEU A 212 -4.78 15.23 2.09
C LEU A 212 -3.28 15.25 1.76
N ASP A 213 -2.95 15.19 0.46
CA ASP A 213 -1.57 14.91 0.01
C ASP A 213 -0.59 16.03 0.37
N GLN A 214 -1.10 17.26 0.41
CA GLN A 214 -0.40 18.49 0.78
C GLN A 214 -0.45 18.77 2.29
N SER A 215 -1.08 17.94 3.11
CA SER A 215 -1.15 18.21 4.56
C SER A 215 0.21 17.97 5.22
N VAL A 216 0.62 18.84 6.14
CA VAL A 216 1.75 18.56 7.07
C VAL A 216 1.49 17.25 7.84
N ASN A 217 0.25 17.05 8.27
CA ASN A 217 -0.20 15.82 8.93
C ASN A 217 -0.83 14.86 7.91
N LYS A 218 -0.03 13.89 7.44
CA LYS A 218 -0.45 12.86 6.47
C LYS A 218 -1.15 11.64 7.10
N LYS A 219 -1.68 11.75 8.33
CA LYS A 219 -2.45 10.65 8.94
C LYS A 219 -3.77 10.43 8.19
N PRO A 220 -4.16 9.19 7.85
CA PRO A 220 -5.49 8.93 7.31
C PRO A 220 -6.60 9.45 8.22
N PHE A 221 -7.69 9.91 7.62
CA PHE A 221 -8.96 10.19 8.27
C PHE A 221 -10.08 9.45 7.55
N ILE A 222 -11.22 9.30 8.22
CA ILE A 222 -12.36 8.56 7.71
C ILE A 222 -13.43 9.52 7.21
N VAL A 223 -14.00 9.21 6.04
CA VAL A 223 -15.09 9.98 5.44
C VAL A 223 -16.37 9.17 5.34
N GLY A 224 -16.29 7.84 5.33
CA GLY A 224 -17.44 6.95 5.38
C GLY A 224 -17.10 5.64 6.08
N LEU A 225 -18.08 5.02 6.73
CA LEU A 225 -17.93 3.71 7.37
C LEU A 225 -19.16 2.85 7.17
N PHE A 226 -18.99 1.74 6.48
CA PHE A 226 -20.00 0.70 6.33
C PHE A 226 -19.75 -0.44 7.31
N LEU A 227 -20.83 -1.05 7.82
CA LEU A 227 -20.85 -2.30 8.59
C LEU A 227 -21.88 -3.24 7.96
N GLY A 228 -21.43 -4.45 7.59
CA GLY A 228 -22.30 -5.52 7.11
C GLY A 228 -21.76 -6.89 7.47
N ASP A 229 -22.57 -7.92 7.28
CA ASP A 229 -22.14 -9.32 7.41
C ASP A 229 -21.32 -9.80 6.20
N ALA A 230 -21.17 -8.96 5.19
CA ALA A 230 -20.28 -9.10 4.05
C ALA A 230 -19.84 -7.71 3.58
N LYS A 231 -19.07 -7.64 2.50
CA LYS A 231 -18.80 -6.38 1.80
C LYS A 231 -20.11 -5.77 1.27
N PRO A 232 -20.18 -4.44 1.03
CA PRO A 232 -21.38 -3.83 0.45
C PRO A 232 -21.73 -4.50 -0.89
N ASN A 233 -23.02 -4.79 -1.08
CA ASN A 233 -23.50 -5.50 -2.28
C ASN A 233 -23.29 -4.70 -3.58
N ASN A 234 -23.39 -3.37 -3.51
CA ASN A 234 -23.27 -2.48 -4.66
C ASN A 234 -22.21 -1.40 -4.37
N SER A 235 -21.20 -1.29 -5.24
CA SER A 235 -20.14 -0.30 -5.07
C SER A 235 -20.64 1.14 -5.30
N ASN A 236 -21.55 1.33 -6.26
CA ASN A 236 -22.06 2.65 -6.59
C ASN A 236 -22.86 3.25 -5.44
N ASP A 237 -23.74 2.45 -4.81
CA ASP A 237 -24.51 2.88 -3.64
C ASP A 237 -23.61 3.18 -2.43
N PHE A 238 -22.58 2.34 -2.21
CA PHE A 238 -21.60 2.53 -1.14
C PHE A 238 -20.79 3.83 -1.30
N LEU A 239 -20.43 4.19 -2.53
CA LEU A 239 -19.64 5.39 -2.84
C LEU A 239 -20.48 6.64 -3.11
N GLN A 240 -21.82 6.54 -3.08
CA GLN A 240 -22.72 7.57 -3.58
C GLN A 240 -22.55 8.93 -2.89
N GLU A 241 -22.53 8.97 -1.56
CA GLU A 241 -22.32 10.20 -0.78
C GLU A 241 -20.93 10.79 -1.02
N PHE A 242 -19.90 9.94 -1.05
CA PHE A 242 -18.51 10.34 -1.29
C PHE A 242 -18.33 10.98 -2.68
N VAL A 243 -18.88 10.36 -3.72
CA VAL A 243 -18.79 10.87 -5.10
C VAL A 243 -19.57 12.16 -5.27
N ASN A 244 -20.75 12.28 -4.65
CA ASN A 244 -21.54 13.51 -4.70
C ASN A 244 -20.75 14.68 -4.10
N GLU A 245 -20.16 14.50 -2.91
CA GLU A 245 -19.36 15.54 -2.29
C GLU A 245 -18.09 15.86 -3.09
N CYS A 246 -17.37 14.85 -3.58
CA CYS A 246 -16.20 15.07 -4.42
C CYS A 246 -16.54 15.84 -5.70
N SER A 247 -17.66 15.53 -6.36
CA SER A 247 -18.10 16.24 -7.57
C SER A 247 -18.37 17.72 -7.31
N VAL A 248 -19.00 18.04 -6.17
CA VAL A 248 -19.19 19.42 -5.73
C VAL A 248 -17.86 20.11 -5.48
N LEU A 249 -16.91 19.45 -4.82
CA LEU A 249 -15.57 20.00 -4.55
C LEU A 249 -14.75 20.18 -5.83
N GLU A 250 -14.80 19.24 -6.78
CA GLU A 250 -14.10 19.35 -8.08
C GLU A 250 -14.58 20.54 -8.91
N THR A 251 -15.86 20.89 -8.77
CA THR A 251 -16.52 22.01 -9.46
C THR A 251 -16.26 23.33 -8.74
N ASN A 252 -16.50 23.37 -7.42
CA ASN A 252 -16.53 24.62 -6.65
C ASN A 252 -15.19 24.95 -6.01
N GLY A 253 -14.33 23.97 -5.75
CA GLY A 253 -13.13 24.11 -4.93
C GLY A 253 -13.43 24.23 -3.44
N LEU A 254 -12.42 24.63 -2.66
CA LEU A 254 -12.52 24.98 -1.24
C LEU A 254 -11.94 26.37 -1.00
N ASP A 255 -12.56 27.15 -0.12
CA ASP A 255 -12.04 28.43 0.31
C ASP A 255 -11.45 28.31 1.72
N LEU A 256 -10.22 28.80 1.89
CA LEU A 256 -9.58 28.96 3.20
C LEU A 256 -8.92 30.34 3.25
N ASN A 257 -9.25 31.15 4.25
CA ASN A 257 -8.71 32.50 4.43
C ASN A 257 -8.83 33.38 3.16
N ASN A 258 -9.99 33.34 2.50
CA ASN A 258 -10.27 34.02 1.22
C ASN A 258 -9.40 33.59 0.04
N VAL A 259 -8.70 32.45 0.17
CA VAL A 259 -7.95 31.83 -0.92
C VAL A 259 -8.73 30.62 -1.42
N LYS A 260 -9.00 30.62 -2.72
CA LYS A 260 -9.65 29.50 -3.40
C LYS A 260 -8.64 28.44 -3.82
N TYR A 261 -8.93 27.20 -3.46
CA TYR A 261 -8.19 26.01 -3.83
C TYR A 261 -9.03 25.10 -4.72
N PHE A 262 -8.44 24.63 -5.81
CA PHE A 262 -9.02 23.58 -6.65
C PHE A 262 -8.85 22.23 -5.97
N PHE A 263 -9.76 21.30 -6.25
CA PHE A 263 -9.76 19.97 -5.64
C PHE A 263 -9.75 18.89 -6.71
N ARG A 264 -8.90 17.86 -6.53
CA ARG A 264 -8.91 16.64 -7.34
C ARG A 264 -8.61 15.42 -6.47
N ILE A 265 -8.92 14.23 -6.97
CA ILE A 265 -8.42 12.98 -6.38
C ILE A 265 -7.09 12.65 -7.05
N SER A 266 -6.04 12.38 -6.26
CA SER A 266 -4.74 11.96 -6.81
C SER A 266 -4.73 10.48 -7.14
N CYS A 267 -5.19 9.62 -6.22
CA CYS A 267 -5.32 8.19 -6.49
C CYS A 267 -6.24 7.42 -5.52
N PHE A 268 -6.58 6.19 -5.91
CA PHE A 268 -7.20 5.17 -5.06
C PHE A 268 -6.21 4.05 -4.74
N ILE A 269 -5.77 3.96 -3.49
CA ILE A 269 -4.91 2.89 -2.98
C ILE A 269 -5.80 1.82 -2.36
N ALA A 270 -5.85 0.64 -2.96
CA ALA A 270 -6.63 -0.49 -2.48
C ALA A 270 -6.00 -1.81 -2.94
N ASP A 271 -6.33 -2.92 -2.29
CA ASP A 271 -5.94 -4.26 -2.73
C ASP A 271 -6.71 -4.69 -4.01
N ALA A 272 -6.32 -5.82 -4.62
CA ALA A 272 -6.92 -6.22 -5.90
C ALA A 272 -8.45 -6.53 -5.82
N PRO A 273 -8.95 -7.26 -4.79
CA PRO A 273 -10.37 -7.39 -4.54
C PRO A 273 -11.13 -6.06 -4.37
N ALA A 274 -10.60 -5.12 -3.59
CA ALA A 274 -11.23 -3.82 -3.37
C ALA A 274 -11.21 -2.96 -4.65
N ARG A 275 -10.11 -2.94 -5.42
CA ARG A 275 -10.10 -2.28 -6.74
C ARG A 275 -11.13 -2.87 -7.69
N SER A 276 -11.26 -4.19 -7.73
CA SER A 276 -12.27 -4.88 -8.55
C SER A 276 -13.69 -4.45 -8.19
N PHE A 277 -13.95 -4.30 -6.88
CA PHE A 277 -15.22 -3.79 -6.37
C PHE A 277 -15.45 -2.32 -6.74
N LEU A 278 -14.51 -1.42 -6.44
CA LEU A 278 -14.63 0.02 -6.70
C LEU A 278 -14.83 0.34 -8.19
N LYS A 279 -14.15 -0.40 -9.07
CA LYS A 279 -14.18 -0.18 -10.51
C LYS A 279 -15.26 -0.97 -11.24
N ASN A 280 -16.02 -1.82 -10.53
CA ASN A 280 -16.97 -2.76 -11.11
C ASN A 280 -16.37 -3.60 -12.26
N ILE A 281 -15.20 -4.20 -12.01
CA ILE A 281 -14.49 -5.04 -12.98
C ILE A 281 -14.44 -6.50 -12.52
N VAL A 282 -14.07 -7.39 -13.44
CA VAL A 282 -13.78 -8.80 -13.16
C VAL A 282 -12.70 -8.96 -12.09
N SER A 283 -12.69 -10.10 -11.41
CA SER A 283 -11.71 -10.36 -10.35
C SER A 283 -10.31 -10.53 -10.93
N HIS A 284 -9.30 -10.31 -10.09
CA HIS A 284 -7.88 -10.47 -10.44
C HIS A 284 -7.48 -11.89 -10.90
N ASN A 285 -8.35 -12.89 -10.71
CA ASN A 285 -8.14 -14.27 -11.15
C ASN A 285 -8.87 -14.61 -12.47
N SER A 286 -9.60 -13.66 -13.07
CA SER A 286 -10.23 -13.86 -14.37
C SER A 286 -9.21 -13.76 -15.51
N PHE A 287 -9.52 -14.28 -16.70
CA PHE A 287 -8.66 -14.19 -17.88
C PHE A 287 -8.33 -12.74 -18.25
N HIS A 288 -9.31 -11.83 -18.15
CA HIS A 288 -9.12 -10.40 -18.38
C HIS A 288 -8.87 -9.64 -17.06
N GLY A 289 -8.28 -10.29 -16.07
CA GLY A 289 -8.11 -9.75 -14.71
C GLY A 289 -7.09 -8.62 -14.57
N CYS A 290 -6.10 -8.50 -15.47
CA CYS A 290 -5.15 -7.39 -15.42
C CYS A 290 -5.89 -6.06 -15.65
N GLU A 291 -5.62 -5.07 -14.81
CA GLU A 291 -6.29 -3.76 -14.87
C GLU A 291 -5.55 -2.75 -15.75
N LYS A 292 -4.27 -3.04 -16.07
CA LYS A 292 -3.36 -2.12 -16.74
C LYS A 292 -3.16 -2.47 -18.23
N CYS A 293 -3.26 -3.75 -18.62
CA CYS A 293 -3.04 -4.18 -20.00
C CYS A 293 -4.01 -5.25 -20.52
N LEU A 294 -4.27 -5.25 -21.82
CA LEU A 294 -5.26 -6.10 -22.48
C LEU A 294 -4.83 -7.57 -22.59
N GLN A 295 -3.69 -7.96 -21.99
CA GLN A 295 -3.24 -9.33 -22.05
C GLN A 295 -4.22 -10.28 -21.34
N GLU A 296 -4.72 -11.23 -22.11
CA GLU A 296 -5.52 -12.32 -21.61
C GLU A 296 -4.64 -13.35 -20.88
N GLY A 297 -5.12 -13.80 -19.72
CA GLY A 297 -4.55 -14.92 -18.99
C GLY A 297 -4.99 -16.25 -19.58
N VAL A 298 -4.28 -17.32 -19.25
CA VAL A 298 -4.61 -18.69 -19.63
C VAL A 298 -4.78 -19.56 -18.39
N HIS A 299 -5.55 -20.64 -18.51
CA HIS A 299 -5.78 -21.55 -17.40
C HIS A 299 -4.71 -22.66 -17.37
N ILE A 300 -3.96 -22.77 -16.27
CA ILE A 300 -2.99 -23.84 -16.04
C ILE A 300 -3.23 -24.43 -14.66
N GLU A 301 -3.65 -25.70 -14.61
CA GLU A 301 -3.83 -26.50 -13.38
C GLU A 301 -4.56 -25.73 -12.27
N HIS A 302 -5.80 -25.32 -12.59
CA HIS A 302 -6.74 -24.62 -11.71
C HIS A 302 -6.38 -23.17 -11.36
N ARG A 303 -5.50 -22.54 -12.14
CA ARG A 303 -5.09 -21.15 -11.93
C ARG A 303 -5.05 -20.39 -13.24
N THR A 304 -5.52 -19.14 -13.21
CA THR A 304 -5.26 -18.19 -14.28
C THR A 304 -3.83 -17.66 -14.15
N VAL A 305 -3.09 -17.73 -15.24
CA VAL A 305 -1.71 -17.23 -15.34
C VAL A 305 -1.54 -16.34 -16.56
N TRP A 306 -0.65 -15.36 -16.45
CA TRP A 306 -0.28 -14.44 -17.53
C TRP A 306 1.14 -14.74 -17.94
N LEU A 307 1.30 -15.57 -18.98
CA LEU A 307 2.61 -15.90 -19.52
C LEU A 307 3.30 -14.63 -20.02
N TYR A 308 4.60 -14.52 -19.78
CA TYR A 308 5.36 -13.35 -20.22
C TYR A 308 5.17 -13.07 -21.72
N LYS A 309 4.75 -11.84 -22.02
CA LYS A 309 4.68 -11.27 -23.36
C LYS A 309 5.42 -9.93 -23.32
N LYS A 310 6.08 -9.55 -24.39
CA LYS A 310 6.68 -8.21 -24.52
C LYS A 310 5.69 -7.29 -25.23
N ASN A 311 5.75 -5.99 -24.94
CA ASN A 311 4.96 -4.94 -25.62
C ASN A 311 3.45 -5.20 -25.55
N GLN A 312 2.91 -5.33 -24.33
CA GLN A 312 1.47 -5.43 -24.15
C GLN A 312 0.76 -4.14 -24.54
N THR A 313 -0.42 -4.27 -25.13
CA THR A 313 -1.35 -3.14 -25.28
C THR A 313 -1.89 -2.74 -23.92
N LEU A 314 -1.71 -1.48 -23.54
CA LEU A 314 -2.18 -0.94 -22.26
C LEU A 314 -3.64 -0.48 -22.36
N ARG A 315 -4.35 -0.50 -21.24
CA ARG A 315 -5.65 0.17 -21.12
C ARG A 315 -5.43 1.67 -20.96
N SER A 316 -6.33 2.46 -21.55
CA SER A 316 -6.42 3.91 -21.31
C SER A 316 -7.61 4.27 -20.43
N ASP A 317 -7.52 5.42 -19.78
CA ASP A 317 -8.60 5.99 -18.96
C ASP A 317 -9.85 6.31 -19.80
N ASP A 318 -9.67 6.86 -21.01
CA ASP A 318 -10.80 7.24 -21.89
C ASP A 318 -11.62 6.03 -22.33
N ALA A 319 -10.95 4.96 -22.74
CA ALA A 319 -11.62 3.72 -23.13
C ALA A 319 -12.26 3.03 -21.93
N PHE A 320 -11.65 3.12 -20.73
CA PHE A 320 -12.26 2.62 -19.51
C PHE A 320 -13.54 3.40 -19.15
N ARG A 321 -13.48 4.73 -19.22
CA ARG A 321 -14.62 5.62 -18.93
C ARG A 321 -15.77 5.42 -19.91
N SER A 322 -15.44 5.14 -21.17
CA SER A 322 -16.39 4.82 -22.25
C SER A 322 -16.87 3.36 -22.22
N VAL A 323 -16.44 2.57 -21.23
CA VAL A 323 -16.86 1.17 -21.03
C VAL A 323 -16.56 0.27 -22.23
N LEU A 324 -15.38 0.43 -22.84
CA LEU A 324 -15.00 -0.29 -24.06
C LEU A 324 -14.36 -1.67 -23.82
N TYR A 325 -14.15 -2.08 -22.57
CA TYR A 325 -13.53 -3.37 -22.25
C TYR A 325 -14.57 -4.39 -21.77
N GLU A 326 -15.35 -4.95 -22.70
CA GLU A 326 -16.48 -5.84 -22.43
C GLU A 326 -16.14 -7.02 -21.51
N ASP A 327 -15.02 -7.72 -21.76
CA ASP A 327 -14.61 -8.88 -20.94
C ASP A 327 -13.98 -8.51 -19.58
N HIS A 328 -13.73 -7.21 -19.35
CA HIS A 328 -13.10 -6.71 -18.13
C HIS A 328 -14.10 -5.97 -17.24
N GLN A 329 -15.00 -5.18 -17.81
CA GLN A 329 -15.92 -4.29 -17.09
C GLN A 329 -17.28 -4.95 -16.94
N ARG A 330 -17.73 -5.12 -15.69
CA ARG A 330 -19.05 -5.71 -15.40
C ARG A 330 -20.18 -4.70 -15.49
N SER A 331 -19.90 -3.47 -15.09
CA SER A 331 -20.83 -2.36 -15.17
C SER A 331 -20.07 -1.03 -15.05
N GLN A 332 -20.75 0.08 -15.31
CA GLN A 332 -20.19 1.40 -15.09
C GLN A 332 -20.05 1.69 -13.59
N THR A 333 -18.86 2.13 -13.18
CA THR A 333 -18.61 2.63 -11.82
C THR A 333 -19.02 4.09 -11.71
N ILE A 334 -19.62 4.45 -10.57
CA ILE A 334 -19.98 5.84 -10.25
C ILE A 334 -18.74 6.75 -10.15
N LEU A 335 -17.55 6.19 -9.91
CA LEU A 335 -16.29 6.93 -9.93
C LEU A 335 -16.01 7.58 -11.29
N GLY A 336 -16.60 7.09 -12.38
CA GLY A 336 -16.51 7.70 -13.70
C GLY A 336 -17.13 9.11 -13.80
N ARG A 337 -17.90 9.54 -12.80
CA ARG A 337 -18.45 10.91 -12.69
C ARG A 337 -17.41 11.94 -12.22
N LEU A 338 -16.27 11.48 -11.70
CA LEU A 338 -15.20 12.33 -11.18
C LEU A 338 -14.09 12.53 -12.21
N GLN A 339 -13.25 13.55 -11.99
CA GLN A 339 -12.07 13.84 -12.80
C GLN A 339 -10.86 13.00 -12.37
N VAL A 340 -11.06 11.67 -12.31
CA VAL A 340 -10.03 10.69 -11.98
C VAL A 340 -9.86 9.65 -13.09
N GLY A 341 -8.61 9.29 -13.37
CA GLY A 341 -8.22 8.20 -14.27
C GLY A 341 -8.39 6.83 -13.61
N LEU A 342 -9.33 6.01 -14.10
CA LEU A 342 -9.65 4.70 -13.52
C LEU A 342 -8.64 3.59 -13.89
N VAL A 343 -7.66 3.90 -14.72
CA VAL A 343 -6.50 3.07 -15.04
C VAL A 343 -5.23 3.69 -14.45
N THR A 344 -4.97 4.98 -14.71
CA THR A 344 -3.70 5.63 -14.35
C THR A 344 -3.65 6.14 -12.91
N GLN A 345 -4.79 6.46 -12.30
CA GLN A 345 -4.92 6.95 -10.92
C GLN A 345 -5.38 5.89 -9.91
N VAL A 346 -5.32 4.61 -10.31
CA VAL A 346 -5.55 3.48 -9.43
C VAL A 346 -4.28 2.61 -9.42
N PRO A 347 -3.28 2.94 -8.59
CA PRO A 347 -2.00 2.24 -8.59
C PRO A 347 -2.09 0.82 -8.05
N LEU A 348 -1.14 -0.01 -8.46
CA LEU A 348 -0.92 -1.34 -7.92
C LEU A 348 -0.11 -1.22 -6.62
N ASP A 349 -0.80 -1.28 -5.48
CA ASP A 349 -0.19 -1.13 -4.16
C ASP A 349 0.99 -2.08 -3.93
N TYR A 350 2.15 -1.50 -3.60
CA TYR A 350 3.40 -2.20 -3.34
C TYR A 350 3.31 -3.24 -2.21
N MET A 351 2.60 -2.91 -1.12
CA MET A 351 2.51 -3.78 0.05
C MET A 351 1.82 -5.11 -0.28
N HIS A 352 0.67 -5.04 -0.97
CA HIS A 352 -0.10 -6.21 -1.39
C HIS A 352 0.52 -6.91 -2.60
N LEU A 353 0.92 -6.16 -3.63
CA LEU A 353 1.45 -6.73 -4.86
C LEU A 353 2.80 -7.42 -4.65
N VAL A 354 3.76 -6.69 -4.07
CA VAL A 354 5.17 -7.12 -4.05
C VAL A 354 5.48 -7.87 -2.76
N CYS A 355 5.22 -7.27 -1.59
CA CYS A 355 5.58 -7.91 -0.31
C CYS A 355 4.72 -9.16 -0.05
N LEU A 356 3.40 -8.99 -0.02
CA LEU A 356 2.47 -10.10 0.26
C LEU A 356 2.23 -11.00 -0.95
N GLY A 357 2.28 -10.45 -2.16
CA GLY A 357 1.98 -11.16 -3.40
C GLY A 357 3.18 -11.90 -3.99
N VAL A 358 4.24 -11.18 -4.36
CA VAL A 358 5.42 -11.75 -5.03
C VAL A 358 6.37 -12.41 -4.03
N MET A 359 6.88 -11.66 -3.05
CA MET A 359 7.92 -12.14 -2.13
C MET A 359 7.41 -13.31 -1.27
N LYS A 360 6.21 -13.20 -0.70
CA LYS A 360 5.61 -14.31 0.06
C LYS A 360 5.43 -15.57 -0.80
N ARG A 361 5.08 -15.41 -2.08
CA ARG A 361 4.91 -16.53 -3.01
C ARG A 361 6.23 -17.18 -3.41
N LEU A 362 7.29 -16.40 -3.62
CA LEU A 362 8.65 -16.94 -3.79
C LEU A 362 9.05 -17.80 -2.59
N LEU A 363 8.86 -17.30 -1.36
CA LEU A 363 9.13 -18.08 -0.15
C LEU A 363 8.29 -19.37 -0.08
N ARG A 364 6.99 -19.33 -0.41
CA ARG A 364 6.14 -20.55 -0.46
C ARG A 364 6.66 -21.57 -1.47
N VAL A 365 7.10 -21.12 -2.63
CA VAL A 365 7.64 -22.01 -3.68
C VAL A 365 8.98 -22.60 -3.24
N TRP A 366 9.86 -21.80 -2.63
CA TRP A 366 11.13 -22.31 -2.11
C TRP A 366 10.96 -23.25 -0.93
N ILE A 367 9.99 -23.04 -0.03
CA ILE A 367 9.92 -23.78 1.24
C ILE A 367 8.94 -24.97 1.16
N GLU A 368 7.80 -24.82 0.49
CA GLU A 368 6.67 -25.74 0.63
C GLU A 368 6.38 -26.51 -0.65
N ASN A 369 5.97 -25.78 -1.70
CA ASN A 369 5.19 -26.37 -2.79
C ASN A 369 5.83 -26.16 -4.17
N GLY A 370 7.12 -25.78 -4.21
CA GLY A 370 7.87 -25.68 -5.45
C GLY A 370 8.34 -27.02 -5.99
N PRO A 371 8.68 -27.08 -7.29
CA PRO A 371 9.36 -28.23 -7.87
C PRO A 371 10.72 -28.46 -7.21
N LYS A 372 11.22 -29.69 -7.32
CA LYS A 372 12.53 -30.10 -6.76
C LYS A 372 13.70 -29.21 -7.23
N THR A 373 13.58 -28.57 -8.39
CA THR A 373 14.59 -27.68 -8.98
C THR A 373 14.79 -26.38 -8.19
N CYS A 374 13.78 -25.91 -7.46
CA CYS A 374 13.85 -24.66 -6.68
C CYS A 374 13.51 -24.82 -5.19
N LYS A 375 13.00 -25.98 -4.78
CA LYS A 375 12.61 -26.25 -3.39
C LYS A 375 13.84 -26.48 -2.50
N LEU A 376 13.84 -25.82 -1.35
CA LEU A 376 14.85 -25.94 -0.30
C LEU A 376 14.57 -27.18 0.55
N ASN A 377 15.63 -27.87 0.95
CA ASN A 377 15.54 -28.93 1.96
C ASN A 377 15.56 -28.34 3.37
N ALA A 378 15.15 -29.15 4.36
CA ALA A 378 15.04 -28.73 5.76
C ALA A 378 16.35 -28.17 6.34
N ARG A 379 17.50 -28.77 5.99
CA ARG A 379 18.82 -28.30 6.45
C ARG A 379 19.14 -26.89 5.94
N ILE A 380 18.84 -26.60 4.68
CA ILE A 380 19.04 -25.27 4.11
C ILE A 380 18.10 -24.24 4.73
N ILE A 381 16.84 -24.61 4.99
CA ILE A 381 15.87 -23.76 5.68
C ILE A 381 16.36 -23.41 7.10
N GLU A 382 16.94 -24.38 7.80
CA GLU A 382 17.57 -24.16 9.12
C GLU A 382 18.73 -23.17 8.99
N LEU A 383 19.65 -23.42 8.07
CA LEU A 383 20.84 -22.59 7.91
C LEU A 383 20.50 -21.14 7.53
N ILE A 384 19.48 -20.92 6.69
CA ILE A 384 18.99 -19.56 6.41
C ILE A 384 18.37 -18.95 7.68
N SER A 385 17.63 -19.72 8.45
CA SER A 385 17.02 -19.25 9.71
C SER A 385 18.08 -18.87 10.76
N GLU A 386 19.16 -19.65 10.86
CA GLU A 386 20.31 -19.35 11.72
C GLU A 386 20.98 -18.06 11.27
N ARG A 387 21.22 -17.87 9.96
CA ARG A 387 21.76 -16.60 9.42
C ARG A 387 20.87 -15.40 9.74
N ILE A 388 19.56 -15.54 9.58
CA ILE A 388 18.60 -14.49 9.96
C ILE A 388 18.72 -14.18 11.46
N HIS A 389 18.80 -15.21 12.31
CA HIS A 389 18.92 -15.04 13.76
C HIS A 389 20.20 -14.30 14.15
N THR A 390 21.37 -14.71 13.62
CA THR A 390 22.65 -14.03 13.88
C THR A 390 22.60 -12.56 13.47
N ILE A 391 22.07 -12.26 12.28
CA ILE A 391 21.96 -10.86 11.83
C ILE A 391 21.00 -10.06 12.72
N ASN A 392 19.88 -10.66 13.14
CA ASN A 392 18.91 -10.02 14.01
C ASN A 392 19.43 -9.68 15.40
N LEU A 393 20.39 -10.44 15.93
CA LEU A 393 21.00 -10.20 17.24
C LEU A 393 22.01 -9.05 17.18
N ASP A 394 22.90 -9.08 16.18
CA ASP A 394 24.13 -8.28 16.24
C ASP A 394 24.12 -7.07 15.28
N TYR A 395 23.29 -7.08 14.23
CA TYR A 395 23.42 -6.12 13.11
C TYR A 395 22.11 -5.47 12.66
N PHE A 396 20.94 -5.95 13.11
CA PHE A 396 19.66 -5.45 12.58
C PHE A 396 19.24 -4.15 13.27
N PRO A 397 19.00 -3.05 12.52
CA PRO A 397 18.71 -1.74 13.12
C PRO A 397 17.43 -1.74 13.96
N SER A 398 17.45 -0.93 15.03
CA SER A 398 16.30 -0.76 15.93
C SER A 398 15.11 -0.03 15.29
N ASP A 399 15.34 0.75 14.23
CA ASP A 399 14.30 1.52 13.53
C ASP A 399 13.24 0.65 12.86
N PHE A 400 13.57 -0.61 12.59
CA PHE A 400 12.63 -1.58 12.04
C PHE A 400 11.75 -2.16 13.15
N SER A 401 10.50 -1.70 13.20
CA SER A 401 9.48 -2.15 14.17
C SER A 401 9.26 -3.67 14.26
N ARG A 402 9.60 -4.44 13.21
CA ARG A 402 9.52 -5.91 13.21
C ARG A 402 10.70 -6.51 12.45
N ARG A 403 11.29 -7.56 13.02
CA ARG A 403 12.40 -8.29 12.42
C ARG A 403 11.89 -9.57 11.74
N PRO A 404 12.33 -9.92 10.52
CA PRO A 404 12.05 -11.23 9.92
C PRO A 404 12.57 -12.33 10.85
N GLN A 405 11.78 -13.38 11.10
CA GLN A 405 12.14 -14.44 12.05
C GLN A 405 12.64 -15.69 11.30
N SER A 406 12.55 -16.88 11.91
CA SER A 406 12.87 -18.12 11.20
C SER A 406 11.99 -18.30 9.95
N LEU A 407 12.57 -18.86 8.88
CA LEU A 407 11.81 -19.25 7.69
C LEU A 407 10.76 -20.33 7.98
N LYS A 408 10.84 -21.08 9.08
CA LYS A 408 9.81 -22.08 9.46
C LYS A 408 8.44 -21.45 9.71
N ILE A 409 8.42 -20.18 10.14
CA ILE A 409 7.21 -19.45 10.51
C ILE A 409 6.89 -18.32 9.54
N PHE A 410 7.47 -18.34 8.33
CA PHE A 410 7.31 -17.29 7.33
C PHE A 410 5.85 -17.02 6.93
N LYS A 411 4.95 -18.01 7.08
CA LYS A 411 3.51 -17.86 6.84
C LYS A 411 2.90 -16.71 7.65
N PHE A 412 3.39 -16.52 8.88
CA PHE A 412 2.95 -15.50 9.83
C PHE A 412 3.67 -14.16 9.66
N TRP A 413 4.66 -14.08 8.77
CA TRP A 413 5.33 -12.81 8.52
C TRP A 413 4.35 -11.81 7.92
N LYS A 414 4.40 -10.60 8.48
CA LYS A 414 3.67 -9.44 7.98
C LYS A 414 4.39 -8.82 6.80
N ALA A 415 3.70 -7.96 6.05
CA ALA A 415 4.25 -7.28 4.89
C ALA A 415 5.57 -6.54 5.18
N THR A 416 5.70 -5.93 6.37
CA THR A 416 6.94 -5.24 6.77
C THR A 416 8.14 -6.19 6.91
N GLN A 417 7.95 -7.42 7.41
CA GLN A 417 9.02 -8.41 7.50
C GLN A 417 9.40 -8.93 6.09
N LEU A 418 8.41 -9.15 5.23
CA LEU A 418 8.65 -9.55 3.83
C LEU A 418 9.38 -8.45 3.06
N ARG A 419 9.04 -7.19 3.28
CA ARG A 419 9.76 -6.02 2.77
C ARG A 419 11.21 -6.02 3.23
N SER A 420 11.46 -6.13 4.53
CA SER A 420 12.84 -6.14 5.07
C SER A 420 13.65 -7.32 4.55
N PHE A 421 13.00 -8.47 4.34
CA PHE A 421 13.64 -9.62 3.72
C PHE A 421 14.02 -9.32 2.26
N LEU A 422 13.10 -8.78 1.46
CA LEU A 422 13.38 -8.46 0.05
C LEU A 422 14.45 -7.38 -0.10
N LEU A 423 14.37 -6.29 0.66
CA LEU A 423 15.21 -5.11 0.47
C LEU A 423 16.57 -5.17 1.17
N TYR A 424 16.75 -5.99 2.21
CA TYR A 424 17.98 -5.94 3.01
C TYR A 424 18.54 -7.32 3.36
N LEU A 425 17.75 -8.20 3.99
CA LEU A 425 18.29 -9.46 4.51
C LEU A 425 18.52 -10.51 3.43
N GLY A 426 17.58 -10.65 2.49
CA GLY A 426 17.55 -11.70 1.47
C GLY A 426 18.86 -11.83 0.70
N PRO A 427 19.45 -10.75 0.15
CA PRO A 427 20.73 -10.83 -0.56
C PRO A 427 21.85 -11.44 0.30
N ILE A 428 21.85 -11.18 1.60
CA ILE A 428 22.89 -11.65 2.52
C ILE A 428 22.61 -13.09 2.95
N VAL A 429 21.38 -13.41 3.35
CA VAL A 429 21.08 -14.72 3.95
C VAL A 429 20.95 -15.83 2.92
N LEU A 430 20.57 -15.50 1.68
CA LEU A 430 20.35 -16.49 0.60
C LEU A 430 21.62 -16.87 -0.17
N ILE A 431 22.71 -16.09 -0.03
CA ILE A 431 23.96 -16.34 -0.78
C ILE A 431 24.48 -17.76 -0.56
N ASP A 432 24.79 -18.46 -1.66
CA ASP A 432 25.26 -19.85 -1.69
C ASP A 432 24.28 -20.90 -1.10
N LEU A 433 23.02 -20.54 -0.82
CA LEU A 433 22.04 -21.44 -0.17
C LEU A 433 20.84 -21.81 -1.04
N LEU A 434 20.53 -21.06 -2.10
CA LEU A 434 19.51 -21.49 -3.06
C LEU A 434 20.01 -22.69 -3.90
N PRO A 435 19.11 -23.56 -4.42
CA PRO A 435 19.51 -24.82 -5.05
C PRO A 435 20.39 -24.65 -6.30
N ASN A 436 20.27 -23.52 -6.98
CA ASN A 436 21.13 -23.12 -8.08
C ASN A 436 21.40 -21.60 -8.02
N PHE A 437 22.50 -21.18 -8.64
CA PHE A 437 22.92 -19.78 -8.63
C PHE A 437 21.96 -18.87 -9.40
N GLU A 438 21.32 -19.36 -10.46
CA GLU A 438 20.37 -18.58 -11.27
C GLU A 438 19.13 -18.14 -10.47
N LEU A 439 18.67 -18.95 -9.50
CA LEU A 439 17.59 -18.55 -8.58
C LEU A 439 18.01 -17.40 -7.67
N TYR A 440 19.29 -17.35 -7.28
CA TYR A 440 19.82 -16.26 -6.48
C TYR A 440 19.97 -15.00 -7.32
N GLU A 441 20.50 -15.10 -8.54
CA GLU A 441 20.51 -13.97 -9.50
C GLU A 441 19.10 -13.46 -9.78
N HIS A 442 18.13 -14.38 -9.97
CA HIS A 442 16.74 -14.03 -10.18
C HIS A 442 16.14 -13.25 -9.00
N PHE A 443 16.39 -13.70 -7.77
CA PHE A 443 16.02 -12.96 -6.57
C PHE A 443 16.73 -11.59 -6.51
N LEU A 444 18.03 -11.51 -6.83
CA LEU A 444 18.78 -10.26 -6.82
C LEU A 444 18.21 -9.25 -7.83
N VAL A 445 17.75 -9.69 -8.99
CA VAL A 445 17.11 -8.79 -9.97
C VAL A 445 15.83 -8.19 -9.39
N LEU A 446 14.99 -8.98 -8.70
CA LEU A 446 13.82 -8.44 -8.01
C LEU A 446 14.23 -7.48 -6.89
N HIS A 447 15.20 -7.86 -6.07
CA HIS A 447 15.75 -7.01 -5.01
C HIS A 447 16.20 -5.66 -5.57
N CYS A 448 17.05 -5.65 -6.60
CA CYS A 448 17.55 -4.42 -7.23
C CYS A 448 16.42 -3.58 -7.82
N ALA A 449 15.50 -4.20 -8.56
CA ALA A 449 14.38 -3.50 -9.17
C ALA A 449 13.53 -2.79 -8.10
N ILE A 450 13.13 -3.51 -7.06
CA ILE A 450 12.28 -2.99 -6.00
C ILE A 450 13.03 -1.99 -5.11
N TYR A 451 14.31 -2.21 -4.84
CA TYR A 451 15.15 -1.25 -4.09
C TYR A 451 15.23 0.10 -4.82
N ILE A 452 15.46 0.08 -6.13
CA ILE A 452 15.49 1.30 -6.95
C ILE A 452 14.14 2.02 -6.91
N LEU A 453 13.04 1.30 -7.10
CA LEU A 453 11.70 1.90 -7.14
C LEU A 453 11.21 2.36 -5.76
N ALA A 454 11.66 1.74 -4.67
CA ALA A 454 11.32 2.15 -3.30
C ALA A 454 12.18 3.30 -2.78
N SER A 455 13.34 3.57 -3.38
CA SER A 455 14.19 4.69 -3.01
C SER A 455 13.71 5.98 -3.67
N ASP A 456 13.37 7.02 -2.90
CA ASP A 456 13.00 8.32 -3.47
C ASP A 456 14.10 8.90 -4.36
N GLN A 457 15.36 8.82 -3.94
CA GLN A 457 16.48 9.32 -4.73
C GLN A 457 16.62 8.60 -6.07
N LEU A 458 16.59 7.26 -6.07
CA LEU A 458 16.82 6.49 -7.29
C LEU A 458 15.59 6.46 -8.19
N SER A 459 14.40 6.33 -7.61
CA SER A 459 13.13 6.31 -8.36
C SER A 459 12.83 7.65 -9.01
N ASN A 460 13.34 8.78 -8.50
CA ASN A 460 13.19 10.09 -9.15
C ASN A 460 14.07 10.25 -10.41
N LEU A 461 15.06 9.39 -10.62
CA LEU A 461 15.92 9.42 -11.80
C LEU A 461 15.29 8.66 -12.96
N GLU A 462 15.09 9.34 -14.09
CA GLU A 462 14.42 8.76 -15.27
C GLU A 462 15.18 7.55 -15.83
N TYR A 463 16.51 7.60 -15.87
CA TYR A 463 17.32 6.47 -16.36
C TYR A 463 17.16 5.23 -15.47
N SER A 464 17.05 5.42 -14.14
CA SER A 464 16.83 4.32 -13.19
C SER A 464 15.48 3.66 -13.43
N ARG A 465 14.41 4.45 -13.57
CA ARG A 465 13.07 3.94 -13.90
C ARG A 465 13.06 3.19 -15.22
N LYS A 466 13.66 3.77 -16.28
CA LYS A 466 13.77 3.14 -17.60
C LYS A 466 14.56 1.82 -17.55
N TYR A 467 15.62 1.76 -16.76
CA TYR A 467 16.43 0.55 -16.58
C TYR A 467 15.62 -0.55 -15.87
N VAL A 468 14.94 -0.20 -14.78
CA VAL A 468 14.08 -1.14 -14.04
C VAL A 468 12.97 -1.68 -14.93
N HIS A 469 12.27 -0.80 -15.65
CA HIS A 469 11.19 -1.17 -16.55
C HIS A 469 11.71 -2.08 -17.65
N SER A 470 12.58 -1.56 -18.52
CA SER A 470 12.92 -2.19 -19.79
C SER A 470 13.79 -3.45 -19.65
N PHE A 471 14.54 -3.56 -18.55
CA PHE A 471 15.49 -4.66 -18.35
C PHE A 471 15.13 -5.50 -17.13
N LEU A 472 15.14 -4.94 -15.91
CA LEU A 472 15.07 -5.76 -14.69
C LEU A 472 13.73 -6.51 -14.56
N LEU A 473 12.60 -5.80 -14.61
CA LEU A 473 11.29 -6.42 -14.39
C LEU A 473 10.86 -7.30 -15.58
N HIS A 474 11.10 -6.85 -16.81
CA HIS A 474 10.86 -7.67 -18.00
C HIS A 474 11.70 -8.95 -17.99
N TRP A 475 12.99 -8.87 -17.67
CA TRP A 475 13.83 -10.06 -17.54
C TRP A 475 13.34 -10.96 -16.40
N PHE A 476 13.10 -10.40 -15.21
CA PHE A 476 12.64 -11.17 -14.05
C PHE A 476 11.38 -11.98 -14.37
N VAL A 477 10.37 -11.36 -14.96
CA VAL A 477 9.11 -12.04 -15.30
C VAL A 477 9.32 -13.08 -16.40
N SER A 478 10.16 -12.82 -17.40
CA SER A 478 10.46 -13.77 -18.48
C SER A 478 11.09 -15.09 -18.00
N GLN A 479 11.84 -15.06 -16.88
CA GLN A 479 12.53 -16.24 -16.35
C GLN A 479 11.66 -17.14 -15.48
N LEU A 480 10.44 -16.69 -15.10
CA LEU A 480 9.59 -17.39 -14.13
C LEU A 480 9.20 -18.81 -14.55
N SER A 481 8.79 -19.00 -15.82
CA SER A 481 8.43 -20.33 -16.35
C SER A 481 9.60 -21.31 -16.24
N ARG A 482 10.80 -20.83 -16.58
CA ARG A 482 12.02 -21.63 -16.70
C ARG A 482 12.57 -22.03 -15.33
N LEU A 483 12.65 -21.08 -14.41
CA LEU A 483 13.25 -21.29 -13.09
C LEU A 483 12.33 -21.99 -12.09
N TYR A 484 11.02 -21.81 -12.26
CA TYR A 484 10.02 -22.33 -11.33
C TYR A 484 9.02 -23.22 -12.06
N SER A 485 8.05 -22.62 -12.73
CA SER A 485 6.98 -23.29 -13.47
C SER A 485 6.09 -22.20 -14.06
N SER A 486 5.46 -22.46 -15.20
CA SER A 486 4.47 -21.56 -15.78
C SER A 486 3.37 -21.15 -14.79
N LYS A 487 3.03 -22.02 -13.82
CA LYS A 487 2.03 -21.76 -12.75
C LYS A 487 2.36 -20.60 -11.81
N ILE A 488 3.62 -20.17 -11.74
CA ILE A 488 4.01 -19.10 -10.81
C ILE A 488 3.55 -17.73 -11.31
N GLN A 489 3.39 -17.56 -12.64
CA GLN A 489 3.06 -16.30 -13.32
C GLN A 489 1.59 -15.89 -13.14
N VAL A 490 1.14 -15.79 -11.91
CA VAL A 490 -0.18 -15.23 -11.59
C VAL A 490 -0.17 -13.72 -11.68
N TYR A 491 -1.37 -13.13 -11.53
CA TYR A 491 -1.64 -11.70 -11.46
C TYR A 491 -0.52 -10.85 -10.83
N ASN A 492 -0.05 -11.20 -9.62
CA ASN A 492 0.96 -10.42 -8.92
C ASN A 492 2.31 -10.33 -9.65
N PHE A 493 2.75 -11.42 -10.30
CA PHE A 493 4.02 -11.41 -11.05
C PHE A 493 3.88 -10.65 -12.37
N HIS A 494 2.75 -10.82 -13.06
CA HIS A 494 2.47 -10.08 -14.29
C HIS A 494 2.44 -8.57 -14.06
N ASN A 495 1.80 -8.15 -12.98
CA ASN A 495 1.64 -6.73 -12.66
C ASN A 495 2.92 -6.04 -12.20
N LEU A 496 4.02 -6.76 -11.97
CA LEU A 496 5.34 -6.13 -11.83
C LEU A 496 5.69 -5.33 -13.10
N LEU A 497 5.27 -5.77 -14.29
CA LEU A 497 5.56 -5.08 -15.54
C LEU A 497 4.98 -3.66 -15.60
N HIS A 498 3.91 -3.38 -14.86
CA HIS A 498 3.21 -2.08 -14.86
C HIS A 498 3.64 -1.17 -13.70
N LEU A 499 4.52 -1.66 -12.81
CA LEU A 499 4.84 -0.97 -11.55
C LEU A 499 5.59 0.35 -11.78
N VAL A 500 6.40 0.45 -12.84
CA VAL A 500 7.15 1.68 -13.15
C VAL A 500 6.22 2.79 -13.65
N ASP A 501 5.12 2.45 -14.32
CA ASP A 501 4.14 3.44 -14.76
C ASP A 501 3.44 4.11 -13.56
N ASP A 502 3.14 3.33 -12.52
CA ASP A 502 2.61 3.88 -11.27
C ASP A 502 3.68 4.77 -10.58
N VAL A 503 4.95 4.36 -10.56
CA VAL A 503 6.05 5.19 -10.02
C VAL A 503 6.22 6.51 -10.78
N ASN A 504 6.00 6.52 -12.10
CA ASN A 504 6.02 7.74 -12.91
C ASN A 504 4.90 8.74 -12.54
N ASN A 505 3.84 8.29 -11.87
CA ASN A 505 2.72 9.12 -11.43
C ASN A 505 2.79 9.47 -9.95
N PHE A 506 3.25 8.57 -9.09
CA PHE A 506 3.15 8.71 -7.63
C PHE A 506 4.51 8.84 -6.91
N GLY A 507 5.62 8.73 -7.63
CA GLY A 507 6.96 8.73 -7.04
C GLY A 507 7.32 7.34 -6.53
N SER A 508 8.16 7.24 -5.49
CA SER A 508 8.62 5.95 -4.98
C SER A 508 7.47 5.03 -4.54
N LEU A 509 7.75 3.74 -4.45
CA LEU A 509 6.75 2.74 -4.02
C LEU A 509 6.14 3.03 -2.64
N ASP A 510 6.86 3.76 -1.78
CA ASP A 510 6.42 4.06 -0.42
C ASP A 510 5.33 5.13 -0.39
N ASN A 511 5.36 6.03 -1.36
CA ASN A 511 4.41 7.13 -1.49
C ASN A 511 2.96 6.67 -1.68
N PHE A 512 2.75 5.52 -2.32
CA PHE A 512 1.42 4.98 -2.61
C PHE A 512 1.21 3.58 -2.01
N ALA A 513 1.91 3.27 -0.93
CA ALA A 513 1.74 2.02 -0.20
C ALA A 513 0.58 2.08 0.82
N ALA A 514 -0.10 0.95 1.01
CA ALA A 514 -1.25 0.83 1.91
C ALA A 514 -0.88 0.79 3.42
N PHE A 515 0.41 0.80 3.79
CA PHE A 515 0.86 0.69 5.20
C PHE A 515 0.21 1.72 6.15
N PRO A 516 0.07 3.02 5.81
CA PRO A 516 -0.56 4.00 6.70
C PRO A 516 -2.03 3.69 6.96
N PHE A 517 -2.74 3.20 5.93
CA PHE A 517 -4.15 2.84 6.02
C PHE A 517 -4.35 1.57 6.86
N GLU A 518 -3.57 0.52 6.64
CA GLU A 518 -3.57 -0.69 7.48
C GLU A 518 -3.34 -0.37 8.96
N ASN A 519 -2.39 0.52 9.25
CA ASN A 519 -2.14 0.98 10.61
C ASN A 519 -3.34 1.73 11.20
N PHE A 520 -4.03 2.54 10.39
CA PHE A 520 -5.26 3.22 10.80
C PHE A 520 -6.40 2.22 11.06
N LEU A 521 -6.62 1.24 10.18
CA LEU A 521 -7.60 0.17 10.33
C LEU A 521 -7.36 -0.63 11.61
N GLY A 522 -6.09 -0.95 11.92
CA GLY A 522 -5.71 -1.60 13.18
C GLY A 522 -6.07 -0.77 14.42
N LYS A 523 -5.94 0.56 14.37
CA LYS A 523 -6.37 1.47 15.45
C LYS A 523 -7.89 1.55 15.54
N MET A 524 -8.59 1.61 14.40
CA MET A 524 -10.05 1.64 14.33
C MET A 524 -10.66 0.36 14.94
N LYS A 525 -10.10 -0.81 14.62
CA LYS A 525 -10.56 -2.09 15.18
C LYS A 525 -10.55 -2.10 16.71
N LYS A 526 -9.54 -1.47 17.34
CA LYS A 526 -9.43 -1.35 18.81
C LYS A 526 -10.48 -0.42 19.44
N MET A 527 -11.21 0.37 18.64
CA MET A 527 -12.32 1.20 19.14
C MET A 527 -13.59 0.37 19.38
N VAL A 528 -13.70 -0.80 18.77
CA VAL A 528 -14.80 -1.75 19.04
C VAL A 528 -14.53 -2.47 20.35
N ARG A 529 -15.43 -2.31 21.32
CA ARG A 529 -15.30 -2.92 22.67
C ARG A 529 -16.28 -4.05 22.92
N SER A 530 -17.38 -4.09 22.17
CA SER A 530 -18.40 -5.12 22.29
C SER A 530 -19.08 -5.39 20.95
N HIS A 531 -19.86 -6.47 20.88
CA HIS A 531 -20.67 -6.85 19.72
C HIS A 531 -21.88 -5.93 19.49
N ASN A 532 -22.27 -5.14 20.49
CA ASN A 532 -23.48 -4.32 20.42
C ASN A 532 -23.21 -3.01 19.67
N LYS A 533 -23.84 -2.80 18.52
CA LYS A 533 -23.72 -1.56 17.72
C LYS A 533 -22.25 -1.14 17.43
N PRO A 534 -21.45 -1.99 16.77
CA PRO A 534 -20.03 -1.70 16.53
C PRO A 534 -19.80 -0.43 15.72
N LEU A 535 -20.66 -0.17 14.73
CA LEU A 535 -20.59 1.01 13.87
C LEU A 535 -20.72 2.30 14.69
N GLU A 536 -21.73 2.38 15.56
CA GLU A 536 -21.98 3.53 16.41
C GLU A 536 -20.91 3.70 17.49
N GLN A 537 -20.33 2.61 18.02
CA GLN A 537 -19.20 2.67 18.93
C GLN A 537 -18.00 3.38 18.29
N VAL A 538 -17.63 2.95 17.08
CA VAL A 538 -16.50 3.54 16.35
C VAL A 538 -16.79 4.98 15.97
N ALA A 539 -17.97 5.27 15.41
CA ALA A 539 -18.36 6.62 14.99
C ALA A 539 -18.35 7.61 16.16
N LYS A 540 -18.92 7.25 17.32
CA LYS A 540 -18.86 8.10 18.52
C LYS A 540 -17.42 8.35 18.95
N ARG A 541 -16.58 7.31 18.96
CA ARG A 541 -15.19 7.43 19.38
C ARG A 541 -14.35 8.30 18.46
N LEU A 542 -14.66 8.32 17.17
CA LEU A 542 -14.03 9.21 16.19
C LEU A 542 -14.43 10.66 16.42
N LEU A 543 -15.72 10.93 16.67
CA LEU A 543 -16.21 12.28 16.94
C LEU A 543 -15.65 12.84 18.26
N GLU A 544 -15.55 12.01 19.30
CA GLU A 544 -14.89 12.39 20.57
C GLU A 544 -13.44 12.86 20.35
N LYS A 545 -12.69 12.22 19.44
CA LYS A 545 -11.30 12.59 19.12
C LYS A 545 -11.17 13.84 18.26
N ASN A 546 -12.14 14.10 17.37
CA ASN A 546 -12.11 15.28 16.51
C ASN A 546 -12.39 16.58 17.29
N ASN A 547 -13.22 16.50 18.35
CA ASN A 547 -13.49 17.64 19.24
C ASN A 547 -12.21 18.15 19.94
N GLU A 548 -11.22 17.30 20.17
CA GLU A 548 -9.93 17.68 20.78
C GLU A 548 -9.07 18.52 19.83
N SER A 549 -9.20 18.32 18.52
CA SER A 549 -8.38 19.03 17.52
C SER A 549 -8.87 20.46 17.27
N SER A 550 -10.14 20.74 17.61
CA SER A 550 -10.78 22.05 17.37
C SER A 550 -10.58 23.05 18.53
N GLY A 551 -10.08 22.59 19.69
CA GLY A 551 -9.77 23.45 20.85
C GLY A 551 -8.41 24.16 20.78
N ASN A 552 -7.55 23.80 19.82
CA ASN A 552 -6.16 24.29 19.71
C ASN A 552 -5.96 25.40 18.65
N SER A 553 -7.02 25.92 18.04
CA SER A 553 -6.95 26.85 16.90
C SER A 553 -6.97 28.34 17.30
N SER A 554 -6.04 28.76 18.15
CA SER A 554 -5.72 30.19 18.31
C SER A 554 -4.22 30.36 18.60
N ILE A 555 -3.40 30.33 17.55
CA ILE A 555 -1.99 30.69 17.63
C ILE A 555 -1.70 31.75 16.57
N ASN A 556 -1.29 32.93 17.04
CA ASN A 556 -0.80 34.05 16.25
C ASN A 556 0.59 33.66 15.69
N ILE A 557 0.73 33.58 14.37
CA ILE A 557 2.02 33.31 13.73
C ILE A 557 2.67 34.65 13.38
N ASN A 558 3.77 34.97 14.07
CA ASN A 558 4.66 36.05 13.68
C ASN A 558 5.68 35.51 12.67
N PRO A 559 5.87 36.13 11.49
CA PRO A 559 6.77 35.59 10.47
C PRO A 559 8.19 36.11 10.70
N ASN A 560 9.18 35.20 10.79
CA ASN A 560 10.54 35.49 10.33
C ASN A 560 11.34 34.19 10.08
N PRO A 561 12.36 34.24 9.21
CA PRO A 561 12.72 33.14 8.33
C PRO A 561 13.84 32.24 8.86
N LEU A 562 13.84 31.03 8.28
CA LEU A 562 14.75 29.90 8.48
C LEU A 562 16.24 30.29 8.46
N GLU A 563 16.95 30.00 9.55
CA GLU A 563 18.40 29.84 9.54
C GLU A 563 18.79 28.37 9.33
N ASN A 564 19.72 28.18 8.41
CA ASN A 564 20.26 26.92 7.92
C ASN A 564 21.07 26.17 9.00
N ASN A 565 20.70 24.91 9.28
CA ASN A 565 21.59 23.99 9.99
C ASN A 565 22.14 22.92 9.02
N HIS A 566 23.45 22.99 8.80
CA HIS A 566 24.27 22.01 8.08
C HIS A 566 24.34 20.65 8.83
N PRO A 567 24.50 19.51 8.13
CA PRO A 567 24.65 18.20 8.76
C PRO A 567 26.07 17.95 9.30
N THR A 568 26.14 17.51 10.54
CA THR A 568 27.36 17.08 11.24
C THR A 568 27.88 15.76 10.67
N LEU A 569 29.17 15.73 10.29
CA LEU A 569 29.85 14.57 9.69
C LEU A 569 30.41 13.63 10.77
N VAL A 570 30.20 12.31 10.64
CA VAL A 570 30.83 11.28 11.50
C VAL A 570 31.71 10.36 10.65
N TYR A 571 32.94 10.10 11.13
CA TYR A 571 33.92 9.22 10.51
C TYR A 571 34.00 7.88 11.26
N PHE A 572 34.04 6.76 10.53
CA PHE A 572 34.31 5.43 11.11
C PHE A 572 35.47 4.76 10.35
N ASN A 573 36.53 4.36 11.07
CA ASN A 573 37.74 3.73 10.52
C ASN A 573 38.34 4.42 9.27
N GLY A 574 38.45 5.74 9.32
CA GLY A 574 39.09 6.53 8.25
C GLY A 574 38.40 6.48 6.89
N THR A 575 37.20 5.89 6.80
CA THR A 575 36.44 5.77 5.55
C THR A 575 35.17 6.62 5.66
N ARG A 576 34.95 7.45 4.63
CA ARG A 576 33.79 8.35 4.54
C ARG A 576 32.54 7.52 4.23
N ILE A 577 31.68 7.29 5.22
CA ILE A 577 30.39 6.61 5.02
C ILE A 577 29.32 7.69 4.93
N GLN A 578 28.79 7.92 3.73
CA GLN A 578 27.61 8.75 3.52
C GLN A 578 26.40 7.90 3.89
N CYS A 579 25.93 8.03 5.14
CA CYS A 579 24.69 7.42 5.57
C CYS A 579 23.54 8.20 4.92
N ALA A 580 23.01 7.70 3.80
CA ALA A 580 21.77 8.21 3.23
C ALA A 580 20.60 7.71 4.09
N VAL A 581 20.38 8.40 5.21
CA VAL A 581 19.13 8.35 5.95
C VAL A 581 18.64 9.79 6.03
N GLN A 582 17.65 10.13 5.21
CA GLN A 582 16.79 11.26 5.47
C GLN A 582 15.38 10.92 4.98
N ILE A 583 14.43 11.22 5.87
CA ILE A 583 13.00 10.91 5.90
C ILE A 583 12.27 11.45 4.67
#